data_AF-A0A834H2K1-F1
#
_entry.id   AF-A0A834H2K1-F1
#
_cell.length_a   1.000
_cell.length_b   1.000
_cell.length_c   1.000
_cell.angle_alpha   90.00
_cell.angle_beta   90.00
_cell.angle_gamma   90.00
#
_symmetry.space_group_name_H-M   'P 1'
#
loop_
_entity.id
_entity.type
_entity.pdbx_description
1 polymer ?
#
loop_
_entity_poly.entity_id
_entity_poly.type
_entity_poly.pdbx_seq_one_letter_code
_entity_poly.pdbx_strand_id
1 'polypeptide(L)'
;MEVEGWENSSGGTSDLEVYAQDTNDEENYLTSGDIPKLQFRKNISRGSWDDEVGMTEVVKKKGGMWTTTGIVRGNKMYCSIEETLFLAERGELSVLDADGSSISLEDLYTKVAKATSGCCWESFEVYRHLRSLGYIVQRHGLPWTMKGTKNESASAVGIPQIKVITEQNCGGPCLINELLNNMRIEEVRPAFDVFLPNSKFRKSSPGNPSFVLCVTSGHPPSKSQIEDLERQCNGIPLKFGHVEHGRVSFFSFNKVELPVLP
;
A
#
# COMPACT_ATOMS: atom_id res chain seq x y z
N MET A 1 40.97 -56.27 44.10
CA MET A 1 40.49 -55.05 44.77
C MET A 1 39.89 -54.19 43.66
N GLU A 2 38.55 -54.18 43.63
CA GLU A 2 37.60 -53.23 42.98
C GLU A 2 37.83 -52.84 41.49
N VAL A 3 37.03 -53.36 40.53
CA VAL A 3 35.77 -52.81 39.93
C VAL A 3 36.11 -51.68 38.92
N GLU A 4 35.78 -51.66 37.62
CA GLU A 4 34.52 -51.88 36.85
C GLU A 4 34.86 -51.95 35.32
N GLY A 5 34.39 -52.92 34.52
CA GLY A 5 33.30 -52.82 33.52
C GLY A 5 33.75 -52.31 32.11
N TRP A 6 34.17 -53.13 31.13
CA TRP A 6 33.36 -53.83 30.07
C TRP A 6 32.42 -52.86 29.30
N GLU A 7 32.42 -52.70 27.96
CA GLU A 7 32.87 -53.50 26.81
C GLU A 7 32.87 -52.69 25.47
N ASN A 8 33.84 -53.01 24.59
CA ASN A 8 33.79 -53.33 23.13
C ASN A 8 33.09 -52.39 22.12
N SER A 9 33.51 -52.20 20.86
CA SER A 9 34.67 -52.59 20.04
C SER A 9 34.47 -51.88 18.69
N SER A 10 35.46 -51.14 18.17
CA SER A 10 35.30 -50.21 17.04
C SER A 10 35.95 -50.72 15.74
N GLY A 11 35.18 -50.75 14.65
CA GLY A 11 35.65 -51.02 13.28
C GLY A 11 34.47 -51.50 12.42
N GLY A 12 34.34 -51.20 11.13
CA GLY A 12 35.16 -50.49 10.17
C GLY A 12 34.64 -50.80 8.76
N THR A 13 35.13 -50.03 7.80
CA THR A 13 35.25 -50.31 6.36
C THR A 13 34.08 -50.07 5.39
N SER A 14 34.48 -49.39 4.31
CA SER A 14 34.17 -49.63 2.89
C SER A 14 33.11 -48.75 2.23
N ASP A 15 33.62 -47.76 1.51
CA ASP A 15 32.96 -47.07 0.40
C ASP A 15 32.70 -48.04 -0.76
N LEU A 16 31.50 -47.98 -1.34
CA LEU A 16 31.26 -48.38 -2.73
C LEU A 16 30.05 -47.60 -3.28
N GLU A 17 30.30 -46.77 -4.28
CA GLU A 17 29.27 -46.16 -5.13
C GLU A 17 28.53 -47.24 -5.93
N VAL A 18 27.20 -47.25 -5.92
CA VAL A 18 26.38 -47.93 -6.93
C VAL A 18 25.16 -47.08 -7.29
N TYR A 19 24.91 -47.08 -8.59
CA TYR A 19 23.94 -46.35 -9.39
C TYR A 19 22.46 -46.45 -8.96
N ALA A 20 21.74 -45.42 -9.41
CA ALA A 20 20.30 -45.19 -9.44
C ALA A 20 19.37 -46.41 -9.51
N GLN A 21 18.26 -46.32 -8.76
CA GLN A 21 17.01 -46.95 -9.14
C GLN A 21 15.82 -46.13 -8.63
N ASP A 22 15.00 -45.66 -9.58
CA ASP A 22 13.67 -45.12 -9.35
C ASP A 22 12.79 -46.16 -8.63
N THR A 23 12.16 -45.75 -7.53
CA THR A 23 10.92 -46.38 -7.06
C THR A 23 9.93 -45.30 -6.64
N ASN A 24 8.79 -45.37 -7.30
CA ASN A 24 7.63 -44.52 -7.22
C ASN A 24 6.91 -44.67 -5.85
N ASP A 25 6.16 -43.61 -5.50
CA ASP A 25 4.93 -43.61 -4.71
C ASP A 25 5.03 -43.90 -3.19
N GLU A 26 4.91 -42.86 -2.35
CA GLU A 26 3.61 -42.43 -1.78
C GLU A 26 3.77 -41.43 -0.60
N GLU A 27 2.84 -40.48 -0.59
CA GLU A 27 2.36 -39.68 0.56
C GLU A 27 3.30 -38.71 1.28
N ASN A 28 3.25 -37.44 0.86
CA ASN A 28 3.30 -36.33 1.81
C ASN A 28 2.21 -35.29 1.48
N TYR A 29 1.07 -35.48 2.12
CA TYR A 29 -0.04 -34.55 2.21
C TYR A 29 0.35 -33.31 3.03
N LEU A 30 0.90 -32.27 2.40
CA LEU A 30 0.77 -30.91 2.90
C LEU A 30 0.67 -29.94 1.71
N THR A 31 -0.55 -29.46 1.48
CA THR A 31 -0.92 -28.40 0.54
C THR A 31 -0.17 -27.12 0.89
N SER A 32 1.05 -26.96 0.36
CA SER A 32 1.81 -25.72 0.43
C SER A 32 1.20 -24.74 -0.57
N GLY A 33 0.44 -23.77 -0.07
CA GLY A 33 -0.08 -22.67 -0.86
C GLY A 33 1.03 -22.04 -1.70
N ASP A 34 0.71 -21.73 -2.96
CA ASP A 34 1.61 -21.14 -3.95
C ASP A 34 2.27 -19.87 -3.39
N ILE A 35 3.47 -20.02 -2.84
CA ILE A 35 4.39 -18.90 -2.68
C ILE A 35 4.81 -18.55 -4.12
N PRO A 36 4.54 -17.34 -4.63
CA PRO A 36 4.99 -16.96 -5.96
C PRO A 36 6.51 -17.11 -6.01
N LYS A 37 7.00 -18.05 -6.83
CA LYS A 37 8.45 -18.20 -7.06
C LYS A 37 9.02 -16.83 -7.45
N LEU A 38 9.99 -16.35 -6.67
CA LEU A 38 10.72 -15.10 -6.89
C LEU A 38 11.46 -15.17 -8.23
N GLN A 39 10.77 -14.85 -9.32
CA GLN A 39 11.38 -14.71 -10.64
C GLN A 39 12.05 -13.34 -10.69
N PHE A 40 13.36 -13.30 -10.50
CA PHE A 40 14.17 -12.10 -10.74
C PHE A 40 13.96 -11.65 -12.18
N ARG A 41 13.11 -10.64 -12.37
CA ARG A 41 12.88 -10.07 -13.70
C ARG A 41 14.17 -9.37 -14.10
N LYS A 42 14.72 -9.71 -15.28
CA LYS A 42 15.88 -9.02 -15.90
C LYS A 42 15.66 -7.51 -16.15
N ASN A 43 14.51 -6.95 -15.80
CA ASN A 43 14.09 -5.58 -16.08
C ASN A 43 13.35 -4.99 -14.87
N ILE A 44 14.10 -4.57 -13.85
CA ILE A 44 13.59 -3.87 -12.66
C ILE A 44 13.49 -2.37 -12.96
N SER A 45 12.43 -1.73 -12.48
CA SER A 45 12.28 -0.27 -12.56
C SER A 45 13.18 0.42 -11.55
N ARG A 46 13.55 1.68 -11.80
CA ARG A 46 14.38 2.46 -10.86
C ARG A 46 13.68 3.75 -10.49
N GLY A 47 13.74 4.10 -9.22
CA GLY A 47 13.25 5.38 -8.71
C GLY A 47 14.23 6.03 -7.74
N SER A 48 14.07 7.33 -7.52
CA SER A 48 14.80 8.12 -6.53
C SER A 48 13.81 8.53 -5.45
N TRP A 49 14.08 8.17 -4.20
CA TRP A 49 13.31 8.63 -3.05
C TRP A 49 13.61 10.10 -2.77
N ASP A 50 12.58 10.84 -2.40
CA ASP A 50 12.65 12.22 -1.96
C ASP A 50 12.00 12.29 -0.57
N ASP A 51 12.80 12.55 0.47
CA ASP A 51 12.33 12.62 1.85
C ASP A 51 11.50 13.88 2.14
N GLU A 52 11.72 14.98 1.42
CA GLU A 52 10.94 16.21 1.60
C GLU A 52 9.52 16.03 1.04
N VAL A 53 9.42 15.38 -0.12
CA VAL A 53 8.13 15.10 -0.77
C VAL A 53 7.45 13.86 -0.19
N GLY A 54 8.22 12.93 0.38
CA GLY A 54 7.73 11.63 0.85
C GLY A 54 7.26 10.73 -0.28
N MET A 55 7.88 10.84 -1.46
CA MET A 55 7.52 10.10 -2.67
C MET A 55 8.77 9.65 -3.44
N THR A 56 8.59 8.67 -4.32
CA THR A 56 9.64 8.19 -5.22
C THR A 56 9.44 8.73 -6.63
N GLU A 57 10.39 9.51 -7.15
CA GLU A 57 10.44 9.85 -8.57
C GLU A 57 10.87 8.62 -9.40
N VAL A 58 10.04 8.18 -10.33
CA VAL A 58 10.32 7.02 -11.18
C VAL A 58 11.21 7.44 -12.36
N VAL A 59 12.50 7.15 -12.24
CA VAL A 59 13.55 7.48 -13.22
C VAL A 59 13.51 6.53 -14.42
N LYS A 60 13.34 5.23 -14.19
CA LYS A 60 13.33 4.20 -15.25
C LYS A 60 12.14 3.28 -15.08
N LYS A 61 11.25 3.27 -16.07
CA LYS A 61 10.04 2.45 -16.08
C LYS A 61 10.30 1.12 -16.79
N LYS A 62 9.95 0.01 -16.14
CA LYS A 62 9.94 -1.33 -16.72
C LYS A 62 8.66 -2.08 -16.32
N GLY A 63 8.15 -2.93 -17.21
CA GLY A 63 6.91 -3.68 -16.98
C GLY A 63 5.62 -2.87 -17.21
N GLY A 64 4.47 -3.52 -17.04
CA GLY A 64 3.14 -2.96 -17.35
C GLY A 64 2.39 -2.32 -16.18
N MET A 65 2.94 -2.33 -14.96
CA MET A 65 2.29 -1.82 -13.74
C MET A 65 1.98 -0.31 -13.77
N TRP A 66 2.74 0.46 -14.56
CA TRP A 66 2.68 1.93 -14.62
C TRP A 66 1.38 2.49 -15.22
N THR A 67 0.52 1.64 -15.81
CA THR A 67 -0.82 2.03 -16.26
C THR A 67 -1.76 2.29 -15.09
N THR A 68 -1.49 1.69 -13.91
CA THR A 68 -2.35 1.76 -12.72
C THR A 68 -1.63 2.28 -11.47
N THR A 69 -0.31 2.52 -11.54
CA THR A 69 0.51 2.92 -10.38
C THR A 69 1.28 4.20 -10.63
N GLY A 70 1.29 5.10 -9.66
CA GLY A 70 1.99 6.37 -9.69
C GLY A 70 1.17 7.49 -10.33
N ILE A 71 1.45 8.70 -9.88
CA ILE A 71 0.87 9.95 -10.40
C ILE A 71 1.86 10.65 -11.34
N VAL A 72 1.33 11.50 -12.21
CA VAL A 72 2.14 12.33 -13.12
C VAL A 72 2.06 13.79 -12.68
N ARG A 73 3.22 14.40 -12.45
CA ARG A 73 3.40 15.81 -12.08
C ARG A 73 4.56 16.37 -12.89
N GLY A 74 4.35 17.48 -13.60
CA GLY A 74 5.42 18.11 -14.40
C GLY A 74 6.12 17.17 -15.39
N ASN A 75 5.35 16.28 -16.04
CA ASN A 75 5.86 15.22 -16.94
C ASN A 75 6.75 14.14 -16.29
N LYS A 76 6.98 14.24 -14.98
CA LYS A 76 7.62 13.21 -14.16
C LYS A 76 6.57 12.33 -13.50
N MET A 77 6.96 11.11 -13.16
CA MET A 77 6.09 10.14 -12.49
C MET A 77 6.56 9.94 -11.06
N TYR A 78 5.63 9.96 -10.13
CA TYR A 78 5.89 9.80 -8.71
C TYR A 78 5.06 8.66 -8.15
N CYS A 79 5.66 7.90 -7.25
CA CYS A 79 4.98 6.88 -6.46
C CYS A 79 4.89 7.31 -5.01
N SER A 80 3.74 7.08 -4.39
CA SER A 80 3.60 7.22 -2.95
C SER A 80 4.38 6.12 -2.22
N ILE A 81 4.62 6.30 -0.92
CA ILE A 81 5.36 5.30 -0.12
C ILE A 81 4.75 3.90 -0.21
N GLU A 82 3.42 3.76 -0.18
CA GLU A 82 2.75 2.46 -0.24
C GLU A 82 2.89 1.80 -1.62
N GLU A 83 2.87 2.59 -2.69
CA GLU A 83 3.16 2.12 -4.05
C GLU A 83 4.60 1.65 -4.16
N THR A 84 5.53 2.46 -3.64
CA THR A 84 6.97 2.18 -3.67
C THR A 84 7.30 0.91 -2.90
N LEU A 85 6.80 0.78 -1.66
CA LEU A 85 7.05 -0.39 -0.84
C LEU A 85 6.44 -1.65 -1.47
N PHE A 86 5.21 -1.58 -1.98
CA PHE A 86 4.57 -2.71 -2.67
C PHE A 86 5.37 -3.18 -3.89
N LEU A 87 5.89 -2.26 -4.70
CA LEU A 87 6.70 -2.60 -5.86
C LEU A 87 8.09 -3.11 -5.47
N ALA A 88 8.67 -2.59 -4.39
CA ALA A 88 9.94 -3.04 -3.84
C ALA A 88 9.84 -4.47 -3.28
N GLU A 89 8.80 -4.79 -2.50
CA GLU A 89 8.51 -6.15 -2.00
C GLU A 89 8.40 -7.18 -3.14
N ARG A 90 7.87 -6.76 -4.29
CA ARG A 90 7.73 -7.61 -5.49
C ARG A 90 9.00 -7.71 -6.34
N GLY A 91 10.06 -6.99 -5.98
CA GLY A 91 11.28 -6.89 -6.79
C GLY A 91 11.05 -6.19 -8.14
N GLU A 92 10.02 -5.36 -8.25
CA GLU A 92 9.64 -4.66 -9.49
C GLU A 92 10.19 -3.22 -9.55
N LEU A 93 10.56 -2.64 -8.40
CA LEU A 93 11.16 -1.31 -8.25
C LEU A 93 12.38 -1.37 -7.32
N SER A 94 13.50 -0.83 -7.79
CA SER A 94 14.68 -0.53 -6.98
C SER A 94 14.70 0.97 -6.69
N VAL A 95 14.80 1.33 -5.41
CA VAL A 95 14.75 2.72 -4.94
C VAL A 95 16.16 3.16 -4.56
N LEU A 96 16.53 4.36 -4.98
CA LEU A 96 17.78 5.02 -4.63
C LEU A 96 17.49 6.16 -3.67
N ASP A 97 18.39 6.41 -2.73
CA ASP A 97 18.35 7.56 -1.85
C ASP A 97 19.03 8.78 -2.49
N ALA A 98 18.99 9.93 -1.82
CA ALA A 98 19.54 11.19 -2.30
C ALA A 98 21.06 11.14 -2.56
N ASP A 99 21.78 10.28 -1.85
CA ASP A 99 23.22 10.02 -2.04
C ASP A 99 23.52 9.06 -3.21
N GLY A 100 22.47 8.50 -3.84
CA GLY A 100 22.58 7.51 -4.91
C GLY A 100 22.72 6.07 -4.43
N SER A 101 22.73 5.82 -3.12
CA SER A 101 22.76 4.48 -2.52
C SER A 101 21.41 3.77 -2.69
N SER A 102 21.39 2.45 -2.78
CA SER A 102 20.13 1.71 -2.82
C SER A 102 19.48 1.64 -1.44
N ILE A 103 18.20 2.01 -1.35
CA ILE A 103 17.41 1.87 -0.13
C ILE A 103 17.01 0.42 0.06
N SER A 104 17.28 -0.14 1.24
CA SER A 104 16.88 -1.50 1.59
C SER A 104 15.36 -1.59 1.85
N LEU A 105 14.82 -2.82 1.84
CA LEU A 105 13.41 -3.00 2.19
C LEU A 105 13.13 -2.62 3.66
N GLU A 106 14.09 -2.87 4.56
CA GLU A 106 14.04 -2.49 5.97
C GLU A 106 13.95 -0.97 6.15
N ASP A 107 14.73 -0.22 5.37
CA ASP A 107 14.68 1.24 5.39
C ASP A 107 13.34 1.77 4.87
N LEU A 108 12.77 1.14 3.82
CA LEU A 108 11.43 1.50 3.34
C LEU A 108 10.35 1.23 4.39
N TYR A 109 10.42 0.11 5.11
CA TYR A 109 9.52 -0.15 6.24
C TYR A 109 9.68 0.90 7.34
N THR A 110 10.92 1.29 7.64
CA THR A 110 11.20 2.35 8.60
C THR A 110 10.61 3.69 8.15
N LYS A 111 10.64 4.00 6.85
CA LYS A 111 10.01 5.21 6.28
C LYS A 111 8.47 5.16 6.41
N VAL A 112 7.83 4.01 6.21
CA VAL A 112 6.37 3.85 6.49
C VAL A 112 6.07 4.02 7.97
N ALA A 113 6.84 3.39 8.85
CA ALA A 113 6.62 3.44 10.30
C ALA A 113 6.77 4.86 10.88
N LYS A 114 7.63 5.69 10.28
CA LYS A 114 7.77 7.11 10.63
C LYS A 114 6.54 7.96 10.26
N ALA A 115 5.64 7.45 9.41
CA ALA A 115 4.39 8.09 8.99
C ALA A 115 4.54 9.51 8.38
N THR A 116 5.74 9.92 7.99
CA THR A 116 6.03 11.26 7.44
C THR A 116 5.47 11.45 6.02
N SER A 117 5.27 10.35 5.30
CA SER A 117 4.80 10.33 3.90
C SER A 117 3.26 10.19 3.76
N GLY A 118 2.52 10.39 4.85
CA GLY A 118 1.05 10.36 4.84
C GLY A 118 0.43 8.97 4.62
N CYS A 119 1.16 7.90 4.99
CA CYS A 119 0.65 6.53 4.97
C CYS A 119 1.06 5.85 6.28
N CYS A 120 0.10 5.29 7.00
CA CYS A 120 0.34 4.43 8.15
C CYS A 120 0.44 2.96 7.72
N TRP A 121 0.86 2.10 8.65
CA TRP A 121 1.01 0.67 8.39
C TRP A 121 -0.31 0.01 7.94
N GLU A 122 -1.42 0.33 8.60
CA GLU A 122 -2.74 -0.21 8.30
C GLU A 122 -3.18 0.17 6.88
N SER A 123 -2.90 1.40 6.47
CA SER A 123 -3.18 1.86 5.10
C SER A 123 -2.34 1.10 4.08
N PHE A 124 -1.08 0.79 4.40
CA PHE A 124 -0.23 -0.03 3.55
C PHE A 124 -0.74 -1.48 3.46
N GLU A 125 -1.15 -2.11 4.56
CA GLU A 125 -1.65 -3.49 4.53
C GLU A 125 -2.93 -3.62 3.70
N VAL A 126 -3.85 -2.66 3.85
CA VAL A 126 -5.07 -2.56 3.04
C VAL A 126 -4.73 -2.35 1.56
N TYR A 127 -3.81 -1.42 1.27
CA TYR A 127 -3.32 -1.17 -0.09
C TYR A 127 -2.73 -2.43 -0.71
N ARG A 128 -1.79 -3.09 -0.01
CA ARG A 128 -1.13 -4.34 -0.43
C ARG A 128 -2.13 -5.43 -0.71
N HIS A 129 -3.14 -5.60 0.15
CA HIS A 129 -4.19 -6.60 -0.02
C HIS A 129 -5.01 -6.35 -1.30
N LEU A 130 -5.53 -5.14 -1.49
CA LEU A 130 -6.32 -4.79 -2.68
C LEU A 130 -5.51 -4.91 -3.97
N ARG A 131 -4.26 -4.45 -3.96
CA ARG A 131 -3.36 -4.54 -5.11
C ARG A 131 -3.00 -5.97 -5.47
N SER A 132 -2.84 -6.85 -4.48
CA SER A 132 -2.59 -8.27 -4.70
C SER A 132 -3.78 -8.98 -5.35
N LEU A 133 -5.00 -8.50 -5.10
CA LEU A 133 -6.23 -8.96 -5.76
C LEU A 133 -6.44 -8.33 -7.17
N GLY A 134 -5.54 -7.45 -7.62
CA GLY A 134 -5.59 -6.82 -8.93
C GLY A 134 -6.45 -5.55 -9.01
N TYR A 135 -6.97 -5.06 -7.89
CA TYR A 135 -7.66 -3.78 -7.86
C TYR A 135 -6.70 -2.64 -8.18
N ILE A 136 -7.27 -1.57 -8.73
CA ILE A 136 -6.55 -0.32 -8.96
C ILE A 136 -6.87 0.57 -7.78
N VAL A 137 -5.83 1.05 -7.10
CA VAL A 137 -5.97 1.78 -5.85
C VAL A 137 -5.23 3.10 -6.01
N GLN A 138 -5.93 4.20 -5.74
CA GLN A 138 -5.42 5.57 -5.81
C GLN A 138 -5.64 6.23 -4.47
N ARG A 139 -4.72 7.06 -3.98
CA ARG A 139 -4.97 7.88 -2.79
C ARG A 139 -6.18 8.80 -3.04
N HIS A 140 -7.12 8.81 -2.11
CA HIS A 140 -8.32 9.62 -2.22
C HIS A 140 -7.95 11.11 -2.30
N GLY A 141 -8.63 11.86 -3.16
CA GLY A 141 -8.40 13.30 -3.34
C GLY A 141 -7.10 13.69 -4.05
N LEU A 142 -6.27 12.73 -4.50
CA LEU A 142 -5.04 13.00 -5.24
C LEU A 142 -5.19 12.66 -6.73
N PRO A 143 -5.35 13.65 -7.63
CA PRO A 143 -5.57 13.39 -9.07
C PRO A 143 -4.40 12.67 -9.73
N TRP A 144 -4.67 11.75 -10.66
CA TRP A 144 -3.62 11.04 -11.42
C TRP A 144 -2.64 11.95 -12.14
N THR A 145 -3.12 13.04 -12.74
CA THR A 145 -2.31 13.99 -13.50
C THR A 145 -2.71 15.41 -13.14
N MET A 146 -1.74 16.25 -12.78
CA MET A 146 -1.95 17.70 -12.72
C MET A 146 -1.48 18.29 -14.04
N LYS A 147 -2.39 18.93 -14.78
CA LYS A 147 -1.99 19.80 -15.89
C LYS A 147 -1.32 21.02 -15.27
N GLY A 148 -0.09 21.33 -15.70
CA GLY A 148 0.58 22.55 -15.26
C GLY A 148 -0.28 23.75 -15.64
N THR A 149 -0.75 24.50 -14.66
CA THR A 149 -1.48 25.75 -14.89
C THR A 149 -0.50 26.73 -15.53
N LYS A 150 -0.66 27.01 -16.83
CA LYS A 150 -0.17 28.29 -17.36
C LYS A 150 -1.03 29.36 -16.71
N ASN A 151 -0.38 30.33 -16.06
CA ASN A 151 -1.04 31.44 -15.36
C ASN A 151 -1.97 32.19 -16.32
N GLU A 152 -3.27 31.93 -16.24
CA GLU A 152 -4.31 32.85 -16.67
C GLU A 152 -5.44 32.83 -15.63
N SER A 153 -5.87 34.04 -15.30
CA SER A 153 -6.72 34.42 -14.20
C SER A 153 -8.20 34.03 -14.37
N ALA A 154 -8.83 33.83 -13.20
CA ALA A 154 -10.24 33.99 -12.86
C ALA A 154 -11.16 32.75 -12.75
N SER A 155 -11.70 32.65 -11.53
CA SER A 155 -13.02 32.16 -11.11
C SER A 155 -13.24 30.66 -10.79
N ALA A 156 -13.39 30.45 -9.47
CA ALA A 156 -14.48 29.74 -8.78
C ALA A 156 -14.33 28.24 -8.39
N VAL A 157 -14.50 28.05 -7.06
CA VAL A 157 -14.96 26.88 -6.29
C VAL A 157 -13.95 25.75 -5.95
N GLY A 158 -13.21 25.97 -4.85
CA GLY A 158 -13.32 25.18 -3.60
C GLY A 158 -13.01 23.68 -3.60
N ILE A 159 -11.73 23.32 -3.42
CA ILE A 159 -11.26 22.12 -2.70
C ILE A 159 -9.98 22.54 -1.93
N PRO A 160 -9.76 22.16 -0.65
CA PRO A 160 -8.53 22.51 0.05
C PRO A 160 -7.33 21.87 -0.64
N GLN A 161 -6.51 22.72 -1.25
CA GLN A 161 -5.23 22.37 -1.85
C GLN A 161 -4.26 21.99 -0.73
N ILE A 162 -3.66 20.81 -0.79
CA ILE A 162 -2.38 20.57 -0.12
C ILE A 162 -1.37 21.51 -0.78
N LYS A 163 -1.20 22.70 -0.21
CA LYS A 163 -0.14 23.63 -0.57
C LYS A 163 1.15 23.12 0.05
N VAL A 164 2.09 22.78 -0.81
CA VAL A 164 3.52 22.68 -0.49
C VAL A 164 3.90 23.95 0.27
N ILE A 165 4.36 23.77 1.51
CA ILE A 165 4.76 24.85 2.40
C ILE A 165 6.05 25.45 1.83
N THR A 166 5.95 26.62 1.21
CA THR A 166 7.04 27.59 1.22
C THR A 166 6.64 28.63 2.24
N GLU A 167 7.47 28.77 3.27
CA GLU A 167 7.26 29.67 4.40
C GLU A 167 7.02 31.11 3.94
N GLN A 168 5.82 31.64 4.18
CA GLN A 168 5.61 33.07 4.38
C GLN A 168 4.32 33.32 5.20
N ASN A 169 4.53 33.87 6.39
CA ASN A 169 3.59 34.31 7.41
C ASN A 169 2.14 34.58 6.96
N CYS A 170 1.20 33.87 7.57
CA CYS A 170 -0.16 34.37 7.79
C CYS A 170 -0.72 33.81 9.12
N GLY A 171 -0.67 34.66 10.15
CA GLY A 171 -1.38 34.42 11.40
C GLY A 171 -2.89 34.49 11.15
N GLY A 172 -3.55 33.34 11.23
CA GLY A 172 -5.00 33.23 11.18
C GLY A 172 -5.47 31.91 11.83
N PRO A 173 -6.68 31.87 12.39
CA PRO A 173 -7.23 30.70 13.11
C PRO A 173 -7.44 29.45 12.24
N CYS A 174 -7.10 29.51 10.94
CA CYS A 174 -7.24 28.43 9.96
C CYS A 174 -6.21 27.31 10.15
N LEU A 175 -4.96 27.67 10.46
CA LEU A 175 -3.86 26.70 10.68
C LEU A 175 -4.13 25.83 11.91
N ILE A 176 -4.81 26.39 12.91
CA ILE A 176 -5.14 25.69 14.15
C ILE A 176 -6.18 24.61 13.89
N ASN A 177 -7.20 24.84 13.07
CA ASN A 177 -8.19 23.81 12.73
C ASN A 177 -7.59 22.68 11.89
N GLU A 178 -6.66 22.99 10.98
CA GLU A 178 -5.97 21.99 10.17
C GLU A 178 -4.98 21.16 11.00
N LEU A 179 -4.24 21.80 11.91
CA LEU A 179 -3.41 21.13 12.92
C LEU A 179 -4.23 20.30 13.91
N LEU A 180 -5.37 20.81 14.39
CA LEU A 180 -6.26 20.10 15.33
C LEU A 180 -6.97 18.92 14.65
N ASN A 181 -7.39 19.07 13.40
CA ASN A 181 -7.89 17.95 12.60
C ASN A 181 -6.80 16.89 12.42
N ASN A 182 -5.55 17.30 12.19
CA ASN A 182 -4.43 16.35 12.11
C ASN A 182 -4.05 15.73 13.47
N MET A 183 -4.47 16.33 14.59
CA MET A 183 -4.32 15.78 15.95
C MET A 183 -5.51 14.92 16.41
N ARG A 184 -6.61 14.81 15.64
CA ARG A 184 -7.72 13.92 15.99
C ARG A 184 -7.37 12.48 15.63
N ILE A 185 -7.00 11.72 16.65
CA ILE A 185 -6.61 10.29 16.60
C ILE A 185 -7.79 9.36 16.17
N GLU A 186 -9.02 9.90 16.10
CA GLU A 186 -10.26 9.12 15.92
C GLU A 186 -11.04 9.41 14.62
N GLU A 187 -10.56 10.29 13.74
CA GLU A 187 -11.28 10.57 12.48
C GLU A 187 -10.98 9.51 11.43
N VAL A 188 -11.98 8.65 11.15
CA VAL A 188 -11.99 7.79 9.96
C VAL A 188 -12.03 8.69 8.72
N ARG A 189 -10.97 8.64 7.92
CA ARG A 189 -10.83 9.44 6.70
C ARG A 189 -10.82 8.56 5.45
N PRO A 190 -11.33 9.06 4.32
CA PRO A 190 -11.13 8.43 3.03
C PRO A 190 -9.64 8.30 2.73
N ALA A 191 -9.16 7.09 2.56
CA ALA A 191 -7.76 6.81 2.26
C ALA A 191 -7.56 6.55 0.76
N PHE A 192 -8.46 5.78 0.14
CA PHE A 192 -8.28 5.34 -1.24
C PHE A 192 -9.56 5.38 -2.09
N ASP A 193 -9.40 5.76 -3.34
CA ASP A 193 -10.34 5.50 -4.42
C ASP A 193 -9.98 4.14 -5.05
N VAL A 194 -10.93 3.20 -5.05
CA VAL A 194 -10.70 1.82 -5.50
C VAL A 194 -11.51 1.51 -6.75
N PHE A 195 -10.84 1.03 -7.79
CA PHE A 195 -11.43 0.63 -9.06
C PHE A 195 -11.23 -0.86 -9.30
N LEU A 196 -12.20 -1.48 -9.98
CA LEU A 196 -12.11 -2.89 -10.38
C LEU A 196 -10.88 -3.18 -11.26
N PRO A 197 -10.37 -4.42 -11.23
CA PRO A 197 -9.34 -4.87 -12.18
C PRO A 197 -9.77 -4.60 -13.62
N ASN A 198 -9.02 -3.77 -14.34
CA ASN A 198 -9.35 -3.37 -15.70
C ASN A 198 -8.10 -3.19 -16.56
N SER A 199 -7.91 -4.07 -17.56
CA SER A 199 -6.76 -4.01 -18.48
C SER A 199 -6.77 -2.80 -19.41
N LYS A 200 -7.92 -2.15 -19.59
CA LYS A 200 -8.10 -0.94 -20.42
C LYS A 200 -8.13 0.34 -19.59
N PHE A 201 -7.79 0.27 -18.29
CA PHE A 201 -7.78 1.44 -17.42
C PHE A 201 -6.85 2.54 -17.95
N ARG A 202 -7.31 3.79 -17.87
CA ARG A 202 -6.54 4.97 -18.26
C ARG A 202 -6.56 5.99 -17.15
N LYS A 203 -5.39 6.33 -16.61
CA LYS A 203 -5.23 7.41 -15.61
C LYS A 203 -5.77 8.77 -16.04
N SER A 204 -5.77 9.05 -17.34
CA SER A 204 -6.32 10.29 -17.90
C SER A 204 -7.85 10.33 -17.88
N SER A 205 -8.51 9.18 -17.74
CA SER A 205 -9.96 9.03 -17.69
C SER A 205 -10.29 7.78 -16.86
N PRO A 206 -10.09 7.86 -15.52
CA PRO A 206 -10.22 6.70 -14.64
C PRO A 206 -11.68 6.25 -14.45
N GLY A 207 -12.64 7.13 -14.77
CA GLY A 207 -14.05 6.94 -14.43
C GLY A 207 -14.30 7.16 -12.94
N ASN A 208 -15.48 6.74 -12.47
CA ASN A 208 -15.79 6.74 -11.05
C ASN A 208 -15.17 5.51 -10.37
N PRO A 209 -14.64 5.65 -9.14
CA PRO A 209 -14.23 4.49 -8.36
C PRO A 209 -15.44 3.61 -8.05
N SER A 210 -15.17 2.31 -7.91
CA SER A 210 -16.18 1.32 -7.54
C SER A 210 -16.60 1.47 -6.08
N PHE A 211 -15.66 1.90 -5.22
CA PHE A 211 -15.94 2.37 -3.88
C PHE A 211 -14.81 3.30 -3.40
N VAL A 212 -15.13 4.17 -2.45
CA VAL A 212 -14.15 4.89 -1.64
C VAL A 212 -13.91 4.10 -0.36
N LEU A 213 -12.64 3.93 -0.01
CA LEU A 213 -12.20 3.15 1.13
C LEU A 213 -11.67 4.06 2.23
N CYS A 214 -12.27 3.95 3.40
CA CYS A 214 -11.78 4.56 4.63
C CYS A 214 -11.04 3.53 5.46
N VAL A 215 -9.93 3.90 6.08
CA VAL A 215 -9.16 3.00 6.97
C VAL A 215 -9.47 3.39 8.42
N THR A 216 -9.78 2.40 9.27
CA THR A 216 -10.16 2.64 10.67
C THR A 216 -9.05 2.25 11.63
N SER A 217 -8.82 3.07 12.67
CA SER A 217 -7.73 2.94 13.65
C SER A 217 -8.06 2.06 14.87
N GLY A 218 -8.99 1.10 14.74
CA GLY A 218 -9.34 0.15 15.82
C GLY A 218 -10.69 0.36 16.49
N HIS A 219 -11.33 1.51 16.28
CA HIS A 219 -12.72 1.74 16.69
C HIS A 219 -13.64 1.87 15.47
N PRO A 220 -14.88 1.37 15.56
CA PRO A 220 -15.86 1.60 14.50
C PRO A 220 -16.17 3.10 14.41
N PRO A 221 -16.35 3.65 13.20
CA PRO A 221 -16.74 5.04 13.03
C PRO A 221 -18.11 5.28 13.67
N SER A 222 -18.30 6.48 14.22
CA SER A 222 -19.60 6.90 14.73
C SER A 222 -20.61 7.08 13.60
N LYS A 223 -21.90 7.00 13.92
CA LYS A 223 -22.96 7.19 12.94
C LYS A 223 -22.86 8.54 12.22
N SER A 224 -22.56 9.62 12.94
CA SER A 224 -22.41 10.96 12.34
C SER A 224 -21.21 11.03 11.39
N GLN A 225 -20.09 10.38 11.73
CA GLN A 225 -18.93 10.28 10.84
C GLN A 225 -19.30 9.55 9.54
N ILE A 226 -20.04 8.45 9.63
CA ILE A 226 -20.50 7.70 8.45
C ILE A 226 -21.38 8.59 7.57
N GLU A 227 -22.41 9.23 8.15
CA GLU A 227 -23.33 10.11 7.40
C GLU A 227 -22.61 11.30 6.75
N ASP A 228 -21.59 11.84 7.41
CA ASP A 228 -20.76 12.92 6.86
C ASP A 228 -19.90 12.45 5.69
N LEU A 229 -19.29 11.26 5.78
CA LEU A 229 -18.50 10.66 4.72
C LEU A 229 -19.38 10.29 3.51
N GLU A 230 -20.57 9.74 3.74
CA GLU A 230 -21.52 9.38 2.67
C GLU A 230 -21.92 10.62 1.86
N ARG A 231 -22.19 11.73 2.55
CA ARG A 231 -22.49 13.03 1.93
C ARG A 231 -21.32 13.57 1.12
N GLN A 232 -20.09 13.37 1.58
CA GLN A 232 -18.88 13.80 0.86
C GLN A 232 -18.59 12.95 -0.40
N CYS A 233 -18.96 11.68 -0.40
CA CYS A 233 -18.64 10.74 -1.49
C CYS A 233 -19.60 10.78 -2.68
N ASN A 234 -20.59 11.70 -2.69
CA ASN A 234 -21.46 11.99 -3.84
C ASN A 234 -22.10 10.74 -4.48
N GLY A 235 -22.53 9.78 -3.65
CA GLY A 235 -23.18 8.55 -4.10
C GLY A 235 -22.24 7.40 -4.51
N ILE A 236 -20.92 7.59 -4.43
CA ILE A 236 -19.96 6.49 -4.55
C ILE A 236 -20.04 5.63 -3.28
N PRO A 237 -20.13 4.29 -3.39
CA PRO A 237 -20.20 3.41 -2.22
C PRO A 237 -19.00 3.58 -1.29
N LEU A 238 -19.25 3.57 0.02
CA LEU A 238 -18.21 3.56 1.05
C LEU A 238 -17.90 2.14 1.52
N LYS A 239 -16.62 1.88 1.74
CA LYS A 239 -16.14 0.71 2.48
C LYS A 239 -15.19 1.16 3.58
N PHE A 240 -15.15 0.38 4.64
CA PHE A 240 -14.27 0.58 5.77
C PHE A 240 -13.33 -0.62 5.86
N GLY A 241 -12.03 -0.34 5.77
CA GLY A 241 -10.96 -1.30 5.95
C GLY A 241 -10.47 -1.28 7.38
N HIS A 242 -10.44 -2.45 8.02
CA HIS A 242 -9.83 -2.63 9.32
C HIS A 242 -8.74 -3.69 9.24
N VAL A 243 -7.65 -3.44 9.96
CA VAL A 243 -6.47 -4.30 10.00
C VAL A 243 -6.27 -4.76 11.43
N GLU A 244 -6.32 -6.06 11.63
CA GLU A 244 -6.14 -6.66 12.94
C GLU A 244 -5.24 -7.91 12.82
N HIS A 245 -4.11 -7.92 13.52
CA HIS A 245 -3.17 -9.05 13.50
C HIS A 245 -2.75 -9.48 12.07
N GLY A 246 -2.51 -8.51 11.17
CA GLY A 246 -2.14 -8.76 9.77
C GLY A 246 -3.30 -9.24 8.88
N ARG A 247 -4.53 -9.31 9.39
CA ARG A 247 -5.73 -9.63 8.60
C ARG A 247 -6.45 -8.36 8.20
N VAL A 248 -6.71 -8.23 6.92
CA VAL A 248 -7.48 -7.13 6.34
C VAL A 248 -8.94 -7.55 6.22
N SER A 249 -9.84 -6.77 6.83
CA SER A 249 -11.29 -6.95 6.76
C SER A 249 -11.96 -5.72 6.14
N PHE A 250 -12.98 -5.94 5.32
CA PHE A 250 -13.77 -4.87 4.71
C PHE A 250 -15.23 -4.97 5.13
N PHE A 251 -15.81 -3.85 5.56
CA PHE A 251 -17.23 -3.75 5.92
C PHE A 251 -17.87 -2.50 5.31
N SER A 252 -19.20 -2.51 5.26
CA SER A 252 -20.02 -1.38 4.84
C SER A 252 -21.20 -1.28 5.79
N PHE A 253 -21.62 -0.05 6.08
CA PHE A 253 -22.81 0.20 6.88
C PHE A 253 -23.98 0.50 5.96
N ASN A 254 -25.11 -0.16 6.24
CA ASN A 254 -26.36 0.10 5.52
C ASN A 254 -27.39 0.59 6.54
N LYS A 255 -28.11 1.65 6.19
CA LYS A 255 -29.28 2.06 6.96
C LYS A 255 -30.40 1.03 6.73
N VAL A 256 -30.89 0.44 7.81
CA VAL A 256 -32.06 -0.45 7.80
C VAL A 256 -33.14 0.17 8.66
N GLU A 257 -34.31 0.43 8.07
CA GLU A 257 -35.49 0.90 8.79
C GLU A 257 -36.37 -0.30 9.10
N LEU A 258 -36.63 -0.55 10.38
CA LEU A 258 -37.50 -1.64 10.81
C LEU A 258 -38.97 -1.19 10.72
N PRO A 259 -39.88 -2.04 10.21
CA PRO A 259 -41.30 -1.71 10.20
C PRO A 259 -41.81 -1.58 11.64
N VAL A 260 -42.52 -0.50 11.92
CA VAL A 260 -43.24 -0.36 13.19
C VAL A 260 -44.47 -1.26 13.11
N LEU A 261 -44.54 -2.30 13.94
CA LEU A 261 -45.73 -3.15 14.02
C LEU A 261 -46.88 -2.35 14.64
N PRO A 262 -48.12 -2.53 14.13
CA PRO A 262 -49.31 -1.81 14.59
C PRO A 262 -49.68 -2.11 16.05
#